data_AF-A0A955Z2Z6-F1
#
_entry.id   AF-A0A955Z2Z6-F1
#
_cell.length_a   1.000
_cell.length_b   1.000
_cell.length_c   1.000
_cell.angle_alpha   90.00
_cell.angle_beta   90.00
_cell.angle_gamma   90.00
#
_symmetry.space_group_name_H-M   'P 1'
#
loop_
_entity.id
_entity.type
_entity.pdbx_description
1 polymer ?
#
loop_
_entity_poly.entity_id
_entity_poly.type
_entity_poly.pdbx_seq_one_letter_code
_entity_poly.pdbx_strand_id
1 'polypeptide(L)'
;MTGRSVLAVVALATSLAGCGGCGRADPDAGRAIEVGVATDAETLDPRYATDAVAMRVTRLVHAGLVRLDPDSMEPLPYVAERWAWRDARTLRVELREGV
;
A
#
# COMPACT_ATOMS: atom_id res chain seq x y z
N MET A 1 -33.38 -8.39 49.78
CA MET A 1 -33.51 -7.24 48.85
C MET A 1 -32.25 -6.96 48.02
N THR A 2 -31.29 -7.88 47.92
CA THR A 2 -29.97 -7.64 47.28
C THR A 2 -29.76 -8.36 45.95
N GLY A 3 -30.54 -9.42 45.63
CA GLY A 3 -30.34 -10.23 44.41
C GLY A 3 -30.97 -9.67 43.13
N ARG A 4 -32.10 -8.94 43.22
CA ARG A 4 -32.78 -8.37 42.04
C ARG A 4 -32.02 -7.18 41.43
N SER A 5 -31.28 -6.44 42.26
CA SER A 5 -30.51 -5.27 41.83
C SER A 5 -29.24 -5.64 41.07
N VAL A 6 -28.60 -6.77 41.42
CA VAL A 6 -27.38 -7.25 40.74
C VAL A 6 -27.70 -7.78 39.34
N LEU A 7 -28.82 -8.49 39.18
CA LEU A 7 -29.31 -8.98 37.88
C LEU A 7 -29.66 -7.84 36.91
N ALA A 8 -30.21 -6.73 37.40
CA ALA A 8 -30.54 -5.57 36.57
C ALA A 8 -29.29 -4.84 36.06
N VAL A 9 -28.22 -4.77 36.86
CA VAL A 9 -26.96 -4.11 36.48
C VAL A 9 -26.18 -4.92 35.45
N VAL A 10 -26.17 -6.24 35.57
CA VAL A 10 -25.49 -7.13 34.59
C VAL A 10 -26.20 -7.11 33.24
N ALA A 11 -27.54 -7.10 33.22
CA ALA A 11 -28.32 -7.01 31.97
C ALA A 11 -28.10 -5.68 31.22
N LEU A 12 -27.95 -4.57 31.96
CA LEU A 12 -27.70 -3.24 31.39
C LEU A 12 -26.28 -3.10 30.84
N ALA A 13 -25.29 -3.76 31.44
CA ALA A 13 -23.90 -3.75 30.97
C ALA A 13 -23.73 -4.52 29.63
N THR A 14 -24.49 -5.59 29.42
CA THR A 14 -24.48 -6.34 28.14
C THR A 14 -25.16 -5.61 26.98
N SER A 15 -26.07 -4.67 27.24
CA SER A 15 -26.71 -3.89 26.17
C SER A 15 -25.82 -2.81 25.54
N LEU A 16 -24.75 -2.35 26.22
CA LEU A 16 -23.83 -1.35 25.67
C LEU A 16 -22.72 -1.94 24.79
N ALA A 17 -22.50 -3.26 24.82
CA ALA A 17 -21.49 -3.91 23.98
C ALA A 17 -21.99 -4.22 22.54
N GLY A 18 -23.27 -3.97 22.24
CA GLY A 18 -23.92 -4.35 20.98
C GLY A 18 -23.93 -3.30 19.87
N CYS A 19 -23.50 -2.05 20.12
CA CYS A 19 -23.63 -0.94 19.16
C CYS A 19 -22.34 -0.58 18.40
N GLY A 20 -21.32 -1.45 18.38
CA GLY A 20 -20.06 -1.18 17.67
C GLY A 20 -19.94 -1.79 16.26
N GLY A 21 -20.94 -2.55 15.81
CA GLY A 21 -20.80 -3.48 14.66
C GLY A 21 -21.30 -3.00 13.29
N CYS A 22 -21.87 -1.80 13.17
CA CYS A 22 -22.12 -1.22 11.85
C CYS A 22 -20.85 -0.49 11.40
N GLY A 23 -19.85 -1.25 10.94
CA GLY A 23 -18.79 -0.70 10.12
C GLY A 23 -19.48 -0.04 8.92
N ARG A 24 -19.58 1.29 8.93
CA ARG A 24 -19.98 2.02 7.72
C ARG A 24 -18.96 1.61 6.67
N ALA A 25 -19.43 0.95 5.61
CA ALA A 25 -18.62 0.79 4.43
C ALA A 25 -18.12 2.18 4.05
N ASP A 26 -16.81 2.33 3.94
CA ASP A 26 -16.21 3.57 3.48
C ASP A 26 -16.85 3.87 2.11
N PRO A 27 -17.59 4.98 1.96
CA PRO A 27 -18.26 5.31 0.71
C PRO A 27 -17.27 5.44 -0.46
N ASP A 28 -15.98 5.61 -0.17
CA ASP A 28 -14.91 5.69 -1.16
C ASP A 28 -14.16 4.36 -1.38
N ALA A 29 -14.53 3.27 -0.68
CA ALA A 29 -13.95 1.95 -0.91
C ALA A 29 -14.23 1.47 -2.35
N GLY A 30 -13.17 1.40 -3.15
CA GLY A 30 -13.25 0.99 -4.56
C GLY A 30 -13.48 2.13 -5.56
N ARG A 31 -13.53 3.38 -5.10
CA ARG A 31 -13.56 4.54 -6.00
C ARG A 31 -12.21 4.68 -6.71
N ALA A 32 -12.23 4.74 -8.04
CA ALA A 32 -11.03 4.97 -8.83
C ALA A 32 -10.48 6.40 -8.62
N ILE A 33 -9.16 6.54 -8.64
CA ILE A 33 -8.49 7.84 -8.72
C ILE A 33 -8.39 8.23 -10.19
N GLU A 34 -8.96 9.37 -10.55
CA GLU A 34 -8.86 9.94 -11.89
C GLU A 34 -7.76 11.01 -11.92
N VAL A 35 -6.81 10.87 -12.85
CA VAL A 35 -5.70 11.81 -13.03
C VAL A 35 -5.71 12.32 -14.47
N GLY A 36 -5.89 13.63 -14.63
CA GLY A 36 -5.76 14.28 -15.93
C GLY A 36 -4.30 14.34 -16.37
N VAL A 37 -4.02 13.95 -17.61
CA VAL A 37 -2.70 14.04 -18.24
C VAL A 37 -2.77 14.89 -19.50
N ALA A 38 -1.67 15.57 -19.84
CA ALA A 38 -1.63 16.49 -20.97
C ALA A 38 -1.61 15.75 -22.33
N THR A 39 -1.02 14.56 -22.37
CA THR A 39 -0.88 13.70 -23.54
C THR A 39 -0.99 12.24 -23.11
N ASP A 40 -1.23 11.35 -24.08
CA ASP A 40 -1.13 9.92 -23.86
C ASP A 40 0.34 9.48 -23.66
N ALA A 41 0.52 8.30 -23.05
CA ALA A 41 1.82 7.64 -22.99
C ALA A 41 2.18 7.07 -24.37
N GLU A 42 3.42 7.28 -24.82
CA GLU A 42 3.85 6.78 -26.14
C GLU A 42 4.00 5.25 -26.13
N THR A 43 4.43 4.68 -25.02
CA THR A 43 4.62 3.24 -24.83
C THR A 43 4.45 2.85 -23.36
N LEU A 44 4.07 1.59 -23.12
CA LEU A 44 4.01 0.99 -21.79
C LEU A 44 5.14 -0.02 -21.54
N ASP A 45 6.04 -0.20 -22.52
CA ASP A 45 7.25 -0.97 -22.33
C ASP A 45 8.29 -0.12 -21.55
N PRO A 46 8.65 -0.51 -20.32
CA PRO A 46 9.56 0.26 -19.47
C PRO A 46 10.92 0.52 -20.11
N ARG A 47 11.34 -0.31 -21.07
CA ARG A 47 12.64 -0.21 -21.73
C ARG A 47 12.70 0.95 -22.72
N TYR A 48 11.55 1.43 -23.19
CA TYR A 48 11.42 2.48 -24.19
C TYR A 48 10.66 3.72 -23.69
N ALA A 49 10.09 3.67 -22.48
CA ALA A 49 9.36 4.78 -21.89
C ALA A 49 10.30 5.96 -21.55
N THR A 50 10.25 7.02 -22.36
CA THR A 50 11.06 8.23 -22.17
C THR A 50 10.23 9.48 -21.88
N ASP A 51 8.94 9.49 -22.25
CA ASP A 51 8.03 10.58 -21.93
C ASP A 51 7.53 10.53 -20.47
N ALA A 52 7.12 11.68 -19.95
CA ALA A 52 6.79 11.81 -18.52
C ALA A 52 5.52 11.04 -18.11
N VAL A 53 4.57 10.80 -19.03
CA VAL A 53 3.34 10.04 -18.75
C VAL A 53 3.66 8.55 -18.75
N ALA A 54 4.36 8.04 -19.77
CA ALA A 54 4.81 6.65 -19.80
C ALA A 54 5.68 6.29 -18.60
N MET A 55 6.63 7.15 -18.22
CA MET A 55 7.46 6.91 -17.03
C MET A 55 6.64 6.84 -15.73
N ARG A 56 5.57 7.63 -15.60
CA ARG A 56 4.67 7.60 -14.43
C ARG A 56 3.82 6.33 -14.42
N VAL A 57 3.18 5.99 -15.54
CA VAL A 57 2.34 4.79 -15.67
C VAL A 57 3.16 3.53 -15.46
N THR A 58 4.39 3.49 -16.00
CA THR A 58 5.31 2.36 -15.83
C THR A 58 5.59 2.06 -14.36
N ARG A 59 5.71 3.08 -13.49
CA ARG A 59 5.91 2.89 -12.05
C ARG A 59 4.69 2.31 -11.31
N LEU A 60 3.51 2.33 -11.93
CA LEU A 60 2.28 1.74 -11.39
C LEU A 60 2.10 0.29 -11.84
N VAL A 61 2.59 -0.05 -13.04
CA VAL A 61 2.36 -1.36 -13.68
C VAL A 61 3.54 -2.31 -13.51
N HIS A 62 4.76 -1.78 -13.44
CA HIS A 62 6.00 -2.58 -13.36
C HIS A 62 6.71 -2.38 -12.03
N ALA A 63 7.39 -3.44 -11.57
CA ALA A 63 8.16 -3.42 -10.33
C ALA A 63 9.65 -3.60 -10.60
N GLY A 64 10.46 -2.59 -10.24
CA GLY A 64 11.92 -2.66 -10.27
C GLY A 64 12.50 -3.30 -9.00
N LEU A 65 13.82 -3.52 -8.97
CA LEU A 65 14.51 -4.04 -7.78
C LEU A 65 14.35 -3.10 -6.58
N VAL A 66 14.53 -1.80 -6.81
CA VAL A 66 14.39 -0.74 -5.81
C VAL A 66 13.44 0.34 -6.32
N ARG A 67 12.95 1.16 -5.40
CA ARG A 67 12.27 2.43 -5.68
C ARG A 67 13.04 3.56 -4.99
N LEU A 68 12.82 4.80 -5.40
CA LEU A 68 13.48 5.94 -4.77
C LEU A 68 12.55 6.57 -3.74
N ASP A 69 13.11 6.97 -2.60
CA ASP A 69 12.46 7.88 -1.68
C ASP A 69 12.18 9.21 -2.40
N PRO A 70 10.95 9.75 -2.36
CA PRO A 70 10.60 10.95 -3.12
C PRO A 70 11.32 12.22 -2.63
N ASP A 71 11.77 12.24 -1.37
CA ASP A 71 12.39 13.42 -0.75
C ASP A 71 13.92 13.30 -0.74
N SER A 72 14.46 12.17 -0.26
CA SER A 72 15.90 11.97 -0.14
C SER A 72 16.56 11.40 -1.40
N MET A 73 15.75 10.83 -2.31
CA MET A 73 16.23 10.08 -3.48
C MET A 73 17.07 8.85 -3.14
N GLU A 74 17.06 8.41 -1.88
CA GLU A 74 17.74 7.18 -1.47
C GLU A 74 17.00 5.94 -2.00
N PRO A 75 17.73 4.86 -2.33
CA PRO A 75 17.12 3.61 -2.77
C PRO A 75 16.42 2.92 -1.59
N LEU A 76 15.13 2.66 -1.76
CA LEU A 76 14.28 1.91 -0.84
C LEU A 76 13.97 0.51 -1.41
N PRO A 77 13.80 -0.51 -0.55
CA PRO A 77 13.41 -1.84 -0.99
C PRO A 77 12.12 -1.84 -1.82
N TYR A 78 12.13 -2.59 -2.92
CA TYR A 78 10.93 -2.88 -3.70
C TYR A 78 10.81 -4.39 -3.95
N VAL A 79 11.06 -4.91 -5.15
CA VAL A 79 11.12 -6.38 -5.35
C VAL A 79 12.34 -6.98 -4.63
N ALA A 80 13.45 -6.25 -4.58
CA ALA A 80 14.57 -6.60 -3.72
C ALA A 80 14.24 -6.26 -2.26
N GLU A 81 14.35 -7.24 -1.37
CA GLU A 81 14.26 -6.99 0.08
C GLU A 81 15.59 -6.51 0.66
N ARG A 82 16.72 -6.97 0.11
CA ARG A 82 18.07 -6.60 0.54
C ARG A 82 19.01 -6.57 -0.65
N TRP A 83 20.02 -5.71 -0.59
CA TRP A 83 21.13 -5.71 -1.53
C TRP A 83 22.42 -5.30 -0.82
N ALA A 84 23.54 -5.82 -1.31
CA ALA A 84 24.86 -5.46 -0.81
C ALA A 84 25.91 -5.64 -1.90
N TRP A 85 26.77 -4.63 -2.06
CA TRP A 85 28.01 -4.77 -2.83
C TRP A 85 28.93 -5.76 -2.11
N ARG A 86 29.42 -6.77 -2.83
CA ARG A 86 30.43 -7.71 -2.33
C ARG A 86 31.84 -7.24 -2.65
N ASP A 87 31.98 -6.48 -3.74
CA ASP A 87 33.16 -5.78 -4.20
C ASP A 87 32.75 -4.66 -5.16
N ALA A 88 33.71 -4.00 -5.82
CA ALA A 88 33.45 -2.86 -6.72
C ALA A 88 32.66 -3.19 -8.00
N ARG A 89 32.45 -4.47 -8.32
CA ARG A 89 31.81 -4.93 -9.56
C ARG A 89 30.69 -5.95 -9.33
N THR A 90 30.50 -6.40 -8.09
CA THR A 90 29.54 -7.45 -7.75
C THR A 90 28.49 -6.95 -6.77
N LEU A 91 27.25 -6.77 -7.23
CA LEU A 91 26.08 -6.48 -6.40
C LEU A 91 25.31 -7.79 -6.14
N ARG A 92 25.17 -8.18 -4.87
CA ARG A 92 24.24 -9.26 -4.48
C ARG A 92 22.89 -8.65 -4.14
N VAL A 93 21.83 -9.19 -4.73
CA VAL A 93 20.44 -8.78 -4.51
C VAL A 93 19.65 -9.99 -4.01
N GLU A 94 18.89 -9.81 -2.94
CA GLU A 94 17.97 -10.80 -2.38
C GLU A 94 16.54 -10.32 -2.64
N LEU A 95 15.77 -11.14 -3.36
CA LEU A 95 14.39 -10.83 -3.75
C LEU A 95 13.42 -11.28 -2.65
N ARG A 96 12.30 -10.57 -2.53
CA ARG A 96 11.18 -11.00 -1.68
C ARG A 96 10.59 -12.32 -2.18
N GLU A 97 10.10 -13.13 -1.26
CA GLU A 97 9.34 -14.33 -1.61
C GLU A 97 7.94 -13.98 -2.14
N GLY A 98 7.45 -14.76 -3.11
CA GLY A 98 6.06 -14.66 -3.60
C GLY A 98 5.77 -13.44 -4.47
N VAL A 99 6.80 -12.76 -4.99
CA VAL A 99 6.69 -11.69 -5.99
C VAL A 99 6.88 -12.25 -7.40
#